data_AF-A0A1H7EQH4-F1
#
_entry.id   AF-A0A1H7EQH4-F1
#
_cell.length_a   1.000
_cell.length_b   1.000
_cell.length_c   1.000
_cell.angle_alpha   90.00
_cell.angle_beta   90.00
_cell.angle_gamma   90.00
#
_symmetry.space_group_name_H-M   'P 1'
#
loop_
_entity.id
_entity.type
_entity.pdbx_description
1 polymer ?
#
loop_
_entity_poly.entity_id
_entity_poly.type
_entity_poly.pdbx_seq_one_letter_code
_entity_poly.pdbx_strand_id
1 'polypeptide(L)'
;MDALLTEIRACHACAVHLPLGPRPVVQASASARLLLIGQAPSLTVHRTGVPWDDKSGEQLRRWLGIDRVTFYDATRVALMPMGYCYPGRGTSGDLPPRRECAALWHDKLLAHMKQVELTLLIGQYAQRHFLGKTARAGVTETVQAFADYAPRFIPLPHPSPRNTGWFKHHPWFESDVLPVLRERVRHALGPAPSFVVERSEEAPSPAP
;
A
#
# COMPACT_ATOMS: atom_id res chain seq x y z
N MET A 1 7.58 -0.30 -16.97
CA MET A 1 7.33 0.16 -15.59
C MET A 1 8.30 1.30 -15.24
N ASP A 2 9.60 1.10 -15.36
CA ASP A 2 10.60 2.07 -14.89
C ASP A 2 10.49 3.46 -15.53
N ALA A 3 10.30 3.53 -16.86
CA ALA A 3 10.09 4.82 -17.55
C ALA A 3 8.87 5.59 -16.99
N LEU A 4 7.75 4.90 -16.76
CA LEU A 4 6.55 5.50 -16.17
C LEU A 4 6.80 5.98 -14.73
N LEU A 5 7.54 5.23 -13.92
CA LEU A 5 7.89 5.66 -12.57
C LEU A 5 8.83 6.87 -12.58
N THR A 6 9.74 6.97 -13.56
CA THR A 6 10.58 8.15 -13.78
C THR A 6 9.74 9.37 -14.13
N GLU A 7 8.77 9.25 -15.04
CA GLU A 7 7.83 10.33 -15.37
C GLU A 7 7.02 10.77 -14.14
N ILE A 8 6.49 9.82 -13.36
CA ILE A 8 5.73 10.11 -12.15
C ILE A 8 6.59 10.89 -11.15
N ARG A 9 7.84 10.47 -10.92
CA ARG A 9 8.75 11.15 -9.97
C ARG A 9 9.11 12.57 -10.42
N ALA A 10 9.08 12.84 -11.72
CA ALA A 10 9.30 14.16 -12.30
C ALA A 10 8.01 15.03 -12.41
N CYS A 11 6.85 14.52 -11.98
CA CYS A 11 5.57 15.22 -12.13
C CYS A 11 5.47 16.46 -11.22
N HIS A 12 5.08 17.59 -11.82
CA HIS A 12 4.84 18.87 -11.14
C HIS A 12 3.38 19.36 -11.20
N ALA A 13 2.45 18.54 -11.68
CA ALA A 13 1.08 18.97 -12.02
C ALA A 13 0.28 19.61 -10.87
N CYS A 14 0.59 19.28 -9.61
CA CYS A 14 -0.08 19.85 -8.43
C CYS A 14 0.78 20.84 -7.64
N ALA A 15 1.95 21.26 -8.17
CA ALA A 15 2.94 22.05 -7.44
C ALA A 15 2.37 23.30 -6.74
N VAL A 16 1.49 24.04 -7.42
CA VAL A 16 0.87 25.27 -6.90
C VAL A 16 0.01 25.07 -5.65
N HIS A 17 -0.34 23.83 -5.33
CA HIS A 17 -1.17 23.47 -4.17
C HIS A 17 -0.37 22.81 -3.03
N LEU A 18 0.91 22.53 -3.22
CA LEU A 18 1.71 21.76 -2.28
C LEU A 18 2.60 22.72 -1.45
N PRO A 19 2.44 22.75 -0.11
CA PRO A 19 3.19 23.72 0.72
C PRO A 19 4.69 23.46 0.76
N LEU A 20 5.14 22.23 0.44
CA LEU A 20 6.54 21.83 0.41
C LEU A 20 6.99 21.38 -1.00
N GLY A 21 6.21 21.74 -2.02
CA GLY A 21 6.46 21.36 -3.41
C GLY A 21 6.23 19.86 -3.71
N PRO A 22 6.33 19.48 -5.00
CA PRO A 22 6.16 18.10 -5.44
C PRO A 22 7.27 17.18 -4.94
N ARG A 23 6.88 16.05 -4.36
CA ARG A 23 7.75 14.88 -4.17
C ARG A 23 6.89 13.62 -4.31
N PRO A 24 6.64 13.16 -5.54
CA PRO A 24 5.81 11.98 -5.77
C PRO A 24 6.45 10.73 -5.15
N VAL A 25 5.76 10.13 -4.18
CA VAL A 25 6.18 8.90 -3.48
C VAL A 25 5.26 7.76 -3.89
N VAL A 26 5.81 6.84 -4.67
CA VAL A 26 5.13 5.64 -5.18
C VAL A 26 6.15 4.49 -5.33
N GLN A 27 5.71 3.26 -5.07
CA GLN A 27 6.48 2.04 -5.29
C GLN A 27 5.61 1.09 -6.12
N ALA A 28 6.13 0.57 -7.23
CA ALA A 28 5.41 -0.42 -8.03
C ALA A 28 6.38 -1.27 -8.86
N SER A 29 5.96 -2.49 -9.17
CA SER A 29 6.59 -3.38 -10.17
C SER A 29 5.48 -4.02 -11.00
N ALA A 30 5.81 -4.40 -12.23
CA ALA A 30 4.91 -5.23 -13.04
C ALA A 30 4.67 -6.62 -12.41
N SER A 31 5.60 -7.08 -11.55
CA SER A 31 5.53 -8.37 -10.86
C SER A 31 4.85 -8.33 -9.49
N ALA A 32 4.51 -7.15 -8.98
CA ALA A 32 3.90 -7.03 -7.66
C ALA A 32 2.56 -7.78 -7.61
N ARG A 33 2.37 -8.61 -6.58
CA ARG A 33 1.15 -9.41 -6.38
C ARG A 33 0.22 -8.81 -5.32
N LEU A 34 0.75 -7.96 -4.44
CA LEU A 34 -0.01 -7.23 -3.43
C LEU A 34 0.03 -5.73 -3.74
N LEU A 35 -1.13 -5.08 -3.83
CA LEU A 35 -1.26 -3.63 -4.04
C LEU A 35 -1.89 -2.96 -2.82
N LEU A 36 -1.23 -1.94 -2.27
CA LEU A 36 -1.74 -1.11 -1.18
C LEU A 36 -2.08 0.28 -1.70
N ILE A 37 -3.34 0.70 -1.52
CA ILE A 37 -3.83 2.01 -1.91
C ILE A 37 -4.18 2.81 -0.66
N GLY A 38 -3.26 3.72 -0.29
CA GLY A 38 -3.41 4.63 0.84
C GLY A 38 -3.94 6.01 0.43
N GLN A 39 -3.86 6.98 1.36
CA GLN A 39 -4.29 8.36 1.11
C GLN A 39 -3.22 9.16 0.36
N ALA A 40 -2.31 9.79 1.10
CA ALA A 40 -1.18 10.55 0.58
C ALA A 40 -0.01 10.47 1.57
N PRO A 41 1.22 10.79 1.14
CA PRO A 41 2.37 10.91 2.04
C PRO A 41 2.08 11.82 3.23
N SER A 42 2.52 11.40 4.42
CA SER A 42 2.65 12.29 5.58
C SER A 42 3.86 13.21 5.43
N LEU A 43 4.01 14.18 6.34
CA LEU A 43 5.22 15.02 6.39
C LEU A 43 6.51 14.19 6.53
N THR A 44 6.48 13.11 7.31
CA THR A 44 7.62 12.20 7.46
C THR A 44 7.95 11.52 6.14
N VAL A 45 6.95 10.93 5.48
CA VAL A 45 7.13 10.28 4.17
C VAL A 45 7.61 11.27 3.11
N HIS A 46 7.13 12.52 3.14
CA HIS A 46 7.65 13.56 2.25
C HIS A 46 9.11 13.90 2.52
N ARG A 47 9.59 13.83 3.77
CA ARG A 47 11.00 14.09 4.10
C ARG A 47 11.90 12.90 3.73
N THR A 48 11.48 11.68 4.01
CA THR A 48 12.28 10.48 3.75
C THR A 48 12.21 10.03 2.28
N GLY A 49 11.08 10.29 1.61
CA GLY A 49 10.78 9.74 0.28
C GLY A 49 10.43 8.26 0.29
N VAL A 50 10.33 7.63 1.47
CA VAL A 50 10.05 6.20 1.63
C VAL A 50 8.56 6.03 1.97
N PRO A 51 7.76 5.36 1.13
CA PRO A 51 6.32 5.22 1.36
C PRO A 51 6.04 4.53 2.70
N TRP A 52 5.05 4.97 3.49
CA TRP A 52 4.72 4.33 4.78
C TRP A 52 5.89 4.23 5.79
N ASP A 53 6.89 5.11 5.68
CA ASP A 53 7.97 5.22 6.66
C ASP A 53 7.56 6.10 7.85
N ASP A 54 6.46 5.72 8.49
CA ASP A 54 5.91 6.37 9.67
C ASP A 54 5.15 5.38 10.57
N LYS A 55 4.60 5.87 11.69
CA LYS A 55 3.85 5.07 12.66
C LYS A 55 2.64 4.35 12.05
N SER A 56 2.03 4.92 11.00
CA SER A 56 0.90 4.27 10.32
C SER A 56 1.38 3.07 9.52
N GLY A 57 2.54 3.18 8.86
CA GLY A 57 3.16 2.06 8.16
C GLY A 57 3.66 0.96 9.08
N GLU A 58 4.16 1.28 10.26
CA GLU A 58 4.49 0.28 11.29
C GLU A 58 3.27 -0.53 11.71
N GLN A 59 2.15 0.15 12.00
CA GLN A 59 0.90 -0.52 12.33
C GLN A 59 0.36 -1.34 11.17
N LEU A 60 0.46 -0.84 9.94
CA LEU A 60 0.05 -1.57 8.75
C LEU A 60 0.84 -2.88 8.60
N ARG A 61 2.17 -2.84 8.72
CA ARG A 61 3.00 -4.06 8.67
C ARG A 61 2.59 -5.08 9.75
N ARG A 62 2.29 -4.63 10.98
CA ARG A 62 1.77 -5.49 12.04
C ARG A 62 0.42 -6.14 11.69
N TRP A 63 -0.48 -5.42 11.05
CA TRP A 63 -1.75 -5.97 10.58
C TRP A 63 -1.51 -7.03 9.50
N LEU A 64 -0.70 -6.71 8.49
CA LEU A 64 -0.39 -7.59 7.37
C LEU A 64 0.40 -8.84 7.79
N GLY A 65 1.13 -8.78 8.91
CA GLY A 65 1.97 -9.89 9.38
C GLY A 65 3.21 -10.10 8.51
N ILE A 66 3.73 -9.03 7.90
CA ILE A 66 4.94 -9.09 7.05
C ILE A 66 6.03 -8.17 7.59
N ASP A 67 7.29 -8.57 7.37
CA ASP A 67 8.45 -7.79 7.77
C ASP A 67 8.70 -6.57 6.86
N ARG A 68 9.67 -5.74 7.26
CA ARG A 68 10.04 -4.52 6.53
C ARG A 68 10.66 -4.84 5.15
N VAL A 69 11.43 -5.92 5.03
CA VAL A 69 12.10 -6.29 3.78
C VAL A 69 11.04 -6.65 2.72
N THR A 70 10.10 -7.51 3.08
CA THR A 70 8.97 -7.90 2.21
C THR A 70 8.09 -6.70 1.86
N PHE A 71 7.79 -5.82 2.83
CA PHE A 71 6.94 -4.65 2.60
C PHE A 71 7.56 -3.65 1.59
N TYR A 72 8.88 -3.51 1.59
CA TYR A 72 9.61 -2.61 0.67
C TYR A 72 10.18 -3.30 -0.57
N ASP A 73 9.93 -4.60 -0.75
CA ASP A 73 10.23 -5.29 -2.00
C ASP A 73 9.18 -4.90 -3.05
N ALA A 74 9.55 -3.97 -3.93
CA ALA A 74 8.70 -3.49 -5.01
C ALA A 74 8.23 -4.61 -5.95
N THR A 75 8.99 -5.71 -6.06
CA THR A 75 8.63 -6.85 -6.91
C THR A 75 7.50 -7.69 -6.33
N ARG A 76 7.19 -7.53 -5.03
CA ARG A 76 6.14 -8.24 -4.31
C ARG A 76 4.98 -7.32 -3.91
N VAL A 77 5.30 -6.12 -3.42
CA VAL A 77 4.34 -5.15 -2.88
C VAL A 77 4.41 -3.82 -3.64
N ALA A 78 3.30 -3.42 -4.24
CA ALA A 78 3.10 -2.09 -4.80
C ALA A 78 2.43 -1.17 -3.76
N LEU A 79 2.95 0.04 -3.60
CA LEU A 79 2.47 1.08 -2.69
C LEU A 79 2.06 2.29 -3.54
N MET A 80 0.76 2.42 -3.82
CA MET A 80 0.19 3.44 -4.72
C MET A 80 -0.87 4.27 -3.99
N PRO A 81 -0.52 5.39 -3.35
CA PRO A 81 -1.50 6.23 -2.66
C PRO A 81 -2.43 6.97 -3.64
N MET A 82 -3.59 7.44 -3.17
CA MET A 82 -4.50 8.27 -3.98
C MET A 82 -3.84 9.57 -4.47
N GLY A 83 -3.06 10.23 -3.60
CA GLY A 83 -2.21 11.36 -3.94
C GLY A 83 -0.74 11.01 -3.69
N TYR A 84 0.15 11.35 -4.61
CA TYR A 84 1.57 10.96 -4.49
C TYR A 84 2.43 11.97 -3.73
N CYS A 85 1.92 13.17 -3.44
CA CYS A 85 2.66 14.22 -2.73
C CYS A 85 1.98 14.57 -1.40
N TYR A 86 2.75 15.06 -0.43
CA TYR A 86 2.22 15.55 0.85
C TYR A 86 1.35 16.80 0.62
N PRO A 87 0.05 16.75 0.94
CA PRO A 87 -0.89 17.80 0.60
C PRO A 87 -0.87 18.97 1.58
N GLY A 88 -0.09 18.89 2.68
CA GLY A 88 -0.06 19.89 3.74
C GLY A 88 -0.81 19.47 5.00
N ARG A 89 -0.80 20.36 5.99
CA ARG A 89 -1.39 20.13 7.31
C ARG A 89 -2.74 20.85 7.41
N GLY A 90 -3.79 20.12 7.78
CA GLY A 90 -5.08 20.64 8.21
C GLY A 90 -5.26 20.64 9.73
N THR A 91 -6.47 20.93 10.18
CA THR A 91 -6.82 21.05 11.61
C THR A 91 -6.76 19.72 12.36
N SER A 92 -7.26 18.64 11.75
CA SER A 92 -7.38 17.32 12.37
C SER A 92 -6.33 16.31 11.89
N GLY A 93 -5.41 16.72 11.02
CA GLY A 93 -4.45 15.83 10.35
C GLY A 93 -3.86 16.43 9.10
N ASP A 94 -3.27 15.58 8.29
CA ASP A 94 -2.79 16.00 6.98
C ASP A 94 -4.02 16.21 6.07
N LEU A 95 -3.91 17.12 5.11
CA LEU A 95 -4.98 17.41 4.16
C LEU A 95 -5.34 16.18 3.31
N PRO A 96 -6.53 16.14 2.70
CA PRO A 96 -6.91 15.03 1.84
C PRO A 96 -6.01 14.91 0.60
N PRO A 97 -5.91 13.71 -0.01
CA PRO A 97 -5.15 13.52 -1.23
C PRO A 97 -5.66 14.42 -2.36
N ARG A 98 -4.73 14.96 -3.13
CA ARG A 98 -5.00 15.71 -4.37
C ARG A 98 -5.53 14.76 -5.45
N ARG A 99 -6.45 15.25 -6.29
CA ARG A 99 -7.15 14.44 -7.31
C ARG A 99 -6.31 14.18 -8.57
N GLU A 100 -5.33 15.05 -8.80
CA GLU A 100 -4.51 15.13 -10.00
C GLU A 100 -3.74 13.82 -10.22
N CYS A 101 -3.19 13.21 -9.16
CA CYS A 101 -2.41 11.97 -9.29
C CYS A 101 -3.25 10.78 -9.77
N ALA A 102 -4.48 10.64 -9.26
CA ALA A 102 -5.40 9.59 -9.69
C ALA A 102 -5.71 9.70 -11.19
N ALA A 103 -6.11 10.88 -11.64
CA ALA A 103 -6.47 11.12 -13.04
C ALA A 103 -5.29 10.94 -14.01
N LEU A 104 -4.07 11.30 -13.59
CA LEU A 104 -2.90 11.28 -14.48
C LEU A 104 -2.22 9.90 -14.55
N TRP A 105 -2.21 9.14 -13.45
CA TRP A 105 -1.25 8.06 -13.27
C TRP A 105 -1.84 6.71 -12.86
N HIS A 106 -3.01 6.66 -12.21
CA HIS A 106 -3.51 5.40 -11.64
C HIS A 106 -3.78 4.37 -12.73
N ASP A 107 -4.55 4.71 -13.78
CA ASP A 107 -4.86 3.78 -14.86
C ASP A 107 -3.60 3.31 -15.60
N LYS A 108 -2.63 4.22 -15.81
CA LYS A 108 -1.34 3.88 -16.44
C LYS A 108 -0.55 2.87 -15.61
N LEU A 109 -0.47 3.07 -14.30
CA LEU A 109 0.21 2.15 -13.39
C LEU A 109 -0.51 0.80 -13.31
N LEU A 110 -1.83 0.82 -13.10
CA LEU A 110 -2.67 -0.38 -13.03
C LEU A 110 -2.62 -1.20 -14.33
N ALA A 111 -2.49 -0.53 -15.49
CA ALA A 111 -2.31 -1.21 -16.76
C ALA A 111 -1.05 -2.09 -16.81
N HIS A 112 0.00 -1.76 -16.04
CA HIS A 112 1.24 -2.53 -15.98
C HIS A 112 1.28 -3.58 -14.85
N MET A 113 0.40 -3.47 -13.84
CA MET A 113 0.38 -4.34 -12.66
C MET A 113 -0.58 -5.52 -12.83
N LYS A 114 -0.34 -6.34 -13.88
CA LYS A 114 -1.23 -7.46 -14.23
C LYS A 114 -1.16 -8.65 -13.27
N GLN A 115 -0.09 -8.74 -12.48
CA GLN A 115 0.11 -9.83 -11.51
C GLN A 115 -0.49 -9.54 -10.12
N VAL A 116 -1.08 -8.36 -9.90
CA VAL A 116 -1.74 -8.06 -8.63
C VAL A 116 -2.89 -9.04 -8.43
N GLU A 117 -2.88 -9.75 -7.31
CA GLU A 117 -3.93 -10.68 -6.89
C GLU A 117 -4.84 -10.06 -5.84
N LEU A 118 -4.24 -9.29 -4.92
CA LEU A 118 -4.95 -8.65 -3.82
C LEU A 118 -4.69 -7.14 -3.81
N THR A 119 -5.75 -6.35 -3.67
CA THR A 119 -5.66 -4.90 -3.48
C THR A 119 -6.27 -4.48 -2.14
N LEU A 120 -5.49 -3.77 -1.33
CA LEU A 120 -5.93 -3.23 -0.04
C LEU A 120 -6.35 -1.77 -0.20
N LEU A 121 -7.61 -1.47 0.09
CA LEU A 121 -8.19 -0.13 -0.04
C LEU A 121 -8.22 0.55 1.34
N ILE A 122 -7.21 1.38 1.61
CA ILE A 122 -6.94 1.90 2.96
C ILE A 122 -7.52 3.31 3.11
N GLY A 123 -8.64 3.39 3.84
CA GLY A 123 -9.36 4.62 4.13
C GLY A 123 -10.32 5.07 3.02
N GLN A 124 -11.12 6.09 3.35
CA GLN A 124 -12.30 6.48 2.56
C GLN A 124 -12.00 6.86 1.09
N TYR A 125 -10.85 7.47 0.81
CA TYR A 125 -10.54 7.95 -0.55
C TYR A 125 -10.26 6.79 -1.49
N ALA A 126 -9.48 5.81 -1.04
CA ALA A 126 -9.24 4.58 -1.79
C ALA A 126 -10.53 3.79 -1.97
N GLN A 127 -11.30 3.60 -0.90
CA GLN A 127 -12.56 2.86 -0.94
C GLN A 127 -13.56 3.49 -1.91
N ARG A 128 -13.82 4.80 -1.81
CA ARG A 128 -14.76 5.50 -2.70
C ARG A 128 -14.32 5.47 -4.16
N HIS A 129 -13.01 5.61 -4.42
CA HIS A 129 -12.51 5.61 -5.79
C HIS A 129 -12.66 4.24 -6.46
N PHE A 130 -12.28 3.16 -5.77
CA PHE A 130 -12.22 1.83 -6.37
C PHE A 130 -13.52 1.03 -6.26
N LEU A 131 -14.33 1.27 -5.21
CA LEU A 131 -15.62 0.59 -5.04
C LEU A 131 -16.78 1.39 -5.67
N GLY A 132 -16.63 2.70 -5.83
CA GLY A 132 -17.65 3.55 -6.43
C GLY A 132 -19.01 3.39 -5.74
N LYS A 133 -20.03 2.99 -6.51
CA LYS A 133 -21.41 2.79 -6.01
C LYS A 133 -21.56 1.59 -5.06
N THR A 134 -20.61 0.67 -5.03
CA THR A 134 -20.67 -0.51 -4.14
C THR A 134 -20.09 -0.22 -2.76
N ALA A 135 -19.40 0.92 -2.57
CA ALA A 135 -18.97 1.36 -1.25
C ALA A 135 -20.20 1.53 -0.33
N ARG A 136 -20.07 1.14 0.94
CA ARG A 136 -21.11 1.39 1.95
C ARG A 136 -21.08 2.86 2.37
N ALA A 137 -21.97 3.24 3.29
CA ALA A 137 -22.16 4.63 3.73
C ALA A 137 -20.87 5.29 4.22
N GLY A 138 -20.00 4.55 4.92
CA GLY A 138 -18.73 5.03 5.43
C GLY A 138 -17.65 3.95 5.48
N VAL A 139 -16.50 4.31 6.06
CA VAL A 139 -15.36 3.40 6.23
C VAL A 139 -15.73 2.23 7.12
N THR A 140 -16.44 2.48 8.22
CA THR A 140 -16.84 1.43 9.17
C THR A 140 -17.66 0.36 8.48
N GLU A 141 -18.76 0.74 7.82
CA GLU A 141 -19.68 -0.18 7.16
C GLU A 141 -18.99 -0.87 5.98
N THR A 142 -18.11 -0.17 5.26
CA THR A 142 -17.35 -0.75 4.15
C THR A 142 -16.37 -1.80 4.63
N VAL A 143 -15.66 -1.55 5.74
CA VAL A 143 -14.74 -2.51 6.35
C VAL A 143 -15.50 -3.68 6.98
N GLN A 144 -16.65 -3.44 7.61
CA GLN A 144 -17.48 -4.50 8.17
C GLN A 144 -17.99 -5.45 7.08
N ALA A 145 -18.29 -4.92 5.89
CA ALA A 145 -18.68 -5.67 4.71
C ALA A 145 -17.49 -6.19 3.88
N PHE A 146 -16.27 -6.33 4.45
CA PHE A 146 -15.06 -6.63 3.67
C PHE A 146 -15.18 -7.91 2.80
N ALA A 147 -15.92 -8.91 3.27
CA ALA A 147 -16.13 -10.17 2.56
C ALA A 147 -16.82 -9.99 1.20
N ASP A 148 -17.67 -8.96 1.05
CA ASP A 148 -18.42 -8.69 -0.18
C ASP A 148 -17.51 -8.24 -1.35
N TYR A 149 -16.30 -7.76 -1.05
CA TYR A 149 -15.35 -7.27 -2.05
C TYR A 149 -14.27 -8.29 -2.41
N ALA A 150 -14.36 -9.49 -1.85
CA ALA A 150 -13.50 -10.61 -2.17
C ALA A 150 -13.72 -11.11 -3.62
N PRO A 151 -12.72 -11.79 -4.23
CA PRO A 151 -11.35 -11.95 -3.73
C PRO A 151 -10.46 -10.72 -3.98
N ARG A 152 -10.97 -9.73 -4.74
CA ARG A 152 -10.14 -8.69 -5.33
C ARG A 152 -9.68 -7.63 -4.32
N PHE A 153 -10.56 -7.23 -3.41
CA PHE A 153 -10.32 -6.13 -2.49
C PHE A 153 -10.49 -6.55 -1.04
N ILE A 154 -9.70 -5.93 -0.17
CA ILE A 154 -10.01 -5.84 1.26
C ILE A 154 -9.97 -4.36 1.65
N PRO A 155 -11.13 -3.74 1.95
CA PRO A 155 -11.15 -2.40 2.51
C PRO A 155 -10.64 -2.42 3.95
N LEU A 156 -9.80 -1.44 4.30
CA LEU A 156 -9.24 -1.27 5.63
C LEU A 156 -9.47 0.17 6.13
N PRO A 157 -9.62 0.39 7.44
CA PRO A 157 -9.52 1.73 8.01
C PRO A 157 -8.07 2.23 7.89
N HIS A 158 -7.84 3.53 8.06
CA HIS A 158 -6.47 4.04 8.10
C HIS A 158 -5.76 3.58 9.39
N PRO A 159 -4.51 3.07 9.34
CA PRO A 159 -3.75 2.61 10.51
C PRO A 159 -3.17 3.76 11.37
N SER A 160 -3.81 4.93 11.36
CA SER A 160 -3.29 6.09 12.10
C SER A 160 -3.48 5.88 13.61
N PRO A 161 -2.52 6.29 14.45
CA PRO A 161 -2.72 6.35 15.91
C PRO A 161 -3.96 7.18 16.32
N ARG A 162 -4.39 8.11 15.48
CA ARG A 162 -5.62 8.90 15.70
C ARG A 162 -6.90 8.05 15.69
N ASN A 163 -6.86 6.87 15.08
CA ASN A 163 -8.00 5.96 15.00
C ASN A 163 -8.08 5.00 16.21
N THR A 164 -7.27 5.19 17.26
CA THR A 164 -7.30 4.35 18.47
C THR A 164 -8.70 4.24 19.09
N GLY A 165 -9.46 5.35 19.13
CA GLY A 165 -10.84 5.32 19.59
C GLY A 165 -11.74 4.45 18.72
N TRP A 166 -11.59 4.53 17.39
CA TRP A 166 -12.33 3.69 16.46
C TRP A 166 -12.05 2.19 16.70
N PHE A 167 -10.79 1.78 16.87
CA PHE A 167 -10.46 0.37 17.13
C PHE A 167 -11.06 -0.15 18.44
N LYS A 168 -11.08 0.67 19.49
CA LYS A 168 -11.72 0.31 20.78
C LYS A 168 -13.23 0.07 20.64
N HIS A 169 -13.91 0.84 19.78
CA HIS A 169 -15.35 0.69 19.54
C HIS A 169 -15.69 -0.40 18.51
N HIS A 170 -14.71 -0.90 17.76
CA HIS A 170 -14.89 -1.88 16.70
C HIS A 170 -13.91 -3.07 16.86
N PRO A 171 -13.98 -3.83 17.98
CA PRO A 171 -13.06 -4.92 18.27
C PRO A 171 -13.10 -6.04 17.22
N TRP A 172 -14.22 -6.18 16.51
CA TRP A 172 -14.39 -7.10 15.38
C TRP A 172 -13.36 -6.90 14.26
N PHE A 173 -12.78 -5.70 14.14
CA PHE A 173 -11.70 -5.48 13.17
C PHE A 173 -10.52 -6.42 13.44
N GLU A 174 -10.14 -6.58 14.70
CA GLU A 174 -9.02 -7.45 15.09
C GLU A 174 -9.39 -8.93 15.05
N SER A 175 -10.59 -9.31 15.51
CA SER A 175 -11.00 -10.72 15.57
C SER A 175 -11.43 -11.30 14.22
N ASP A 176 -12.00 -10.49 13.33
CA ASP A 176 -12.69 -10.99 12.13
C ASP A 176 -11.95 -10.59 10.85
N VAL A 177 -11.47 -9.34 10.77
CA VAL A 177 -10.83 -8.82 9.54
C VAL A 177 -9.36 -9.18 9.46
N LEU A 178 -8.58 -8.98 10.54
CA LEU A 178 -7.13 -9.20 10.51
C LEU A 178 -6.71 -10.65 10.21
N PRO A 179 -7.38 -11.70 10.72
CA PRO A 179 -7.03 -13.08 10.36
C PRO A 179 -7.20 -13.34 8.86
N VAL A 180 -8.32 -12.90 8.27
CA VAL A 180 -8.58 -13.06 6.83
C VAL A 180 -7.60 -12.24 6.00
N LEU A 181 -7.28 -11.00 6.44
CA LEU A 181 -6.28 -10.16 5.80
C LEU A 181 -4.92 -10.86 5.72
N ARG A 182 -4.43 -11.40 6.83
CA ARG A 182 -3.13 -12.09 6.88
C ARG A 182 -3.09 -13.30 5.97
N GLU A 183 -4.15 -14.10 5.97
CA GLU A 183 -4.25 -15.28 5.11
C GLU A 183 -4.22 -14.91 3.63
N ARG A 184 -4.99 -13.88 3.24
CA ARG A 184 -5.04 -13.37 1.86
C ARG A 184 -3.72 -12.75 1.43
N VAL A 185 -3.04 -12.03 2.32
CA VAL A 185 -1.71 -11.46 2.08
C VAL A 185 -0.69 -12.58 1.87
N ARG A 186 -0.69 -13.61 2.72
CA ARG A 186 0.19 -14.79 2.58
C ARG A 186 -0.03 -15.50 1.25
N HIS A 187 -1.29 -15.69 0.84
CA HIS A 187 -1.62 -16.28 -0.46
C HIS A 187 -1.10 -15.44 -1.63
N ALA A 188 -1.37 -14.13 -1.61
CA ALA A 188 -0.94 -13.21 -2.68
C ALA A 188 0.59 -13.11 -2.78
N LEU A 189 1.31 -13.16 -1.66
CA LEU A 189 2.77 -13.10 -1.67
C LEU A 189 3.44 -14.43 -2.03
N GLY A 190 2.71 -15.55 -1.94
CA GLY A 190 3.23 -16.90 -2.13
C GLY A 190 4.33 -17.29 -1.13
N PRO A 191 4.88 -18.51 -1.23
CA PRO A 191 6.10 -18.85 -0.51
C PRO A 191 7.22 -17.87 -0.90
N ALA A 192 8.05 -17.49 0.08
CA ALA A 192 9.28 -16.77 -0.24
C ALA A 192 10.12 -17.62 -1.21
N PRO A 193 10.81 -17.03 -2.21
CA PRO A 193 11.68 -17.80 -3.07
C PRO A 193 12.70 -18.54 -2.20
N SER A 194 12.65 -19.86 -2.25
CA SER A 194 13.67 -20.71 -1.66
C SER A 194 14.95 -20.48 -2.47
N PHE A 195 15.93 -19.80 -1.89
CA PHE A 195 17.28 -19.79 -2.44
C PHE A 195 17.78 -21.23 -2.39
N VAL A 196 17.79 -21.90 -3.55
CA VAL A 196 18.54 -23.14 -3.71
C VAL A 196 20.00 -22.73 -3.67
N VAL A 197 20.66 -22.96 -2.54
CA VAL A 197 22.11 -22.90 -2.47
C VAL A 197 22.60 -24.08 -3.31
N GLU A 198 23.07 -23.81 -4.53
CA GLU A 198 23.89 -24.75 -5.26
C GLU A 198 25.10 -25.07 -4.38
N ARG A 199 25.09 -26.26 -3.77
CA ARG A 199 26.28 -26.83 -3.15
C ARG A 199 27.27 -27.06 -4.28
N SER A 200 28.26 -26.18 -4.38
CA SER A 200 29.48 -26.44 -5.15
C SER A 200 30.04 -27.79 -4.73
N GLU A 201 30.08 -28.73 -5.68
CA GLU A 201 30.72 -30.03 -5.50
C GLU A 201 32.17 -29.83 -5.05
N GLU A 202 32.48 -30.44 -3.92
CA GLU A 202 33.80 -30.50 -3.32
C GLU A 202 34.69 -31.37 -4.21
N ALA A 203 35.71 -30.76 -4.82
CA ALA A 203 36.67 -31.48 -5.64
C ALA A 203 37.40 -32.53 -4.78
N PRO A 204 37.62 -33.76 -5.29
CA PRO A 204 38.25 -34.80 -4.50
C PRO A 204 39.72 -34.48 -4.22
N SER A 205 40.09 -34.64 -2.96
CA SER A 205 41.44 -34.57 -2.42
C SER A 205 42.40 -35.51 -3.18
N PRO A 206 43.63 -35.09 -3.54
CA PRO A 206 44.63 -36.01 -4.05
C PRO A 206 45.16 -36.87 -2.88
N ALA A 207 45.09 -38.19 -3.07
CA ALA A 207 45.68 -39.19 -2.17
C ALA A 207 47.23 -39.17 -2.27
N PRO A 208 47.94 -39.79 -1.30
CA PRO A 208 49.26 -39.37 -0.82
C PRO A 208 50.44 -39.62 -1.77
#